data_AF-A0AAV2U4P2-F1
#
_entry.id   AF-A0AAV2U4P2-F1
#
_cell.length_a   1.000
_cell.length_b   1.000
_cell.length_c   1.000
_cell.angle_alpha   90.00
_cell.angle_beta   90.00
_cell.angle_gamma   90.00
#
_symmetry.space_group_name_H-M   'P 1'
#
loop_
_entity.id
_entity.type
_entity.pdbx_description
1 polymer ?
#
loop_
_entity_poly.entity_id
_entity_poly.type
_entity_poly.pdbx_seq_one_letter_code
_entity_poly.pdbx_strand_id
1 'polypeptide(L)'
;MVRKKLWVMQNKAIFYCGTNGSGKSTLRSFNKDAVQIVIDSDHIAMQINPQNPRLADIDAGRKAIGLFRFAIKQHIDFSMESTLSGNSII
;
A
#
# COMPACT_ATOMS: atom_id res chain seq x y z
N MET A 1 -29.04 26.10 -19.01
CA MET A 1 -28.81 24.68 -18.64
C MET A 1 -27.41 24.56 -18.05
N VAL A 2 -27.27 24.53 -16.72
CA VAL A 2 -25.95 24.43 -16.05
C VAL A 2 -25.59 22.96 -15.95
N ARG A 3 -24.53 22.53 -16.64
CA ARG A 3 -23.95 21.18 -16.47
C ARG A 3 -23.42 21.07 -15.04
N LYS A 4 -24.16 20.40 -14.15
CA LYS A 4 -23.62 19.93 -12.86
C LYS A 4 -22.45 18.99 -13.18
N LYS A 5 -21.23 19.43 -12.85
CA LYS A 5 -20.02 18.62 -12.92
C LYS A 5 -20.23 17.44 -11.96
N LEU A 6 -20.48 16.25 -12.50
CA LEU A 6 -20.60 15.04 -11.71
C LEU A 6 -19.20 14.74 -11.17
N TRP A 7 -18.94 15.04 -9.90
CA TRP A 7 -17.72 14.62 -9.23
C TRP A 7 -17.79 13.10 -9.11
N VAL A 8 -17.23 12.39 -10.08
CA VAL A 8 -16.92 10.97 -9.93
C VAL A 8 -15.87 10.93 -8.84
N MET A 9 -16.23 10.42 -7.66
CA MET A 9 -15.23 10.07 -6.64
C MET A 9 -14.30 9.04 -7.27
N GLN A 10 -13.07 9.45 -7.57
CA GLN A 10 -12.05 8.56 -8.10
C GLN A 10 -11.39 7.84 -6.93
N ASN A 11 -11.31 6.52 -7.01
CA ASN A 11 -10.57 5.75 -6.03
C ASN A 11 -9.09 6.11 -6.10
N LYS A 12 -8.45 6.24 -4.95
CA LYS A 12 -7.04 6.62 -4.82
C LYS A 12 -6.17 5.38 -4.58
N ALA A 13 -5.13 5.25 -5.40
CA ALA A 13 -4.05 4.30 -5.18
C ALA A 13 -2.74 5.08 -5.10
N ILE A 14 -2.08 5.05 -3.95
CA ILE A 14 -0.85 5.83 -3.70
C ILE A 14 0.32 4.88 -3.52
N PHE A 15 1.34 5.02 -4.36
CA PHE A 15 2.53 4.18 -4.32
C PHE A 15 3.74 5.00 -3.87
N TYR A 16 4.39 4.54 -2.80
CA TYR A 16 5.68 5.05 -2.36
C TYR A 16 6.76 4.10 -2.86
N CYS A 17 7.45 4.50 -3.93
CA CYS A 17 8.42 3.65 -4.60
C CYS A 17 9.85 4.14 -4.36
N GLY A 18 10.78 3.20 -4.19
CA GLY A 18 12.20 3.52 -4.02
C GLY A 18 13.00 2.41 -3.34
N THR A 19 14.32 2.46 -3.45
CA THR A 19 15.22 1.48 -2.82
C THR A 19 15.10 1.46 -1.29
N ASN A 20 15.63 0.42 -0.65
CA ASN A 20 15.71 0.38 0.81
C ASN A 20 16.53 1.56 1.33
N GLY A 21 16.03 2.23 2.37
CA GLY A 21 16.67 3.43 2.92
C GLY A 21 16.36 4.75 2.18
N SER A 22 15.57 4.76 1.11
CA SER A 22 15.26 5.99 0.35
C SER A 22 14.25 6.94 1.02
N GLY A 23 13.75 6.62 2.22
CA GLY A 23 12.80 7.46 2.96
C GLY A 23 11.32 7.30 2.57
N LYS A 24 10.91 6.19 1.95
CA LYS A 24 9.50 5.91 1.56
C LYS A 24 8.50 6.08 2.71
N SER A 25 8.77 5.46 3.85
CA SER A 25 7.89 5.55 5.03
C SER A 25 7.84 6.96 5.61
N THR A 26 8.93 7.72 5.52
CA THR A 26 8.96 9.15 5.87
C THR A 26 8.05 9.95 4.94
N LEU A 27 8.16 9.78 3.62
CA LEU A 27 7.27 10.42 2.65
C LEU A 27 5.80 10.07 2.89
N ARG A 28 5.51 8.80 3.19
CA ARG A 28 4.16 8.33 3.56
C ARG A 28 3.63 9.02 4.81
N SER A 29 4.45 9.22 5.84
CA SER A 29 4.04 9.90 7.08
C SER A 29 3.64 11.37 6.87
N PHE A 30 4.17 12.02 5.83
CA PHE A 30 3.82 13.39 5.47
C PHE A 30 2.57 13.49 4.59
N ASN A 31 2.17 12.40 3.93
CA ASN A 31 1.01 12.43 3.08
C ASN A 31 -0.28 12.64 3.90
N LYS A 32 -1.12 13.57 3.43
CA LYS A 32 -2.41 13.93 4.04
C LYS A 32 -3.60 13.30 3.31
N ASP A 33 -3.37 12.61 2.20
CA ASP A 33 -4.42 11.84 1.55
C ASP A 33 -4.89 10.71 2.46
N ALA A 34 -6.17 10.78 2.85
CA ALA A 34 -6.83 9.69 3.55
C ALA A 34 -6.99 8.50 2.60
N VAL A 35 -6.52 7.34 3.05
CA VAL A 35 -6.75 6.04 2.42
C VAL A 35 -7.32 5.09 3.46
N GLN A 36 -8.12 4.14 3.03
CA GLN A 36 -8.77 3.18 3.93
C GLN A 36 -7.82 2.04 4.31
N ILE A 37 -6.88 1.69 3.43
CA ILE A 37 -5.92 0.60 3.65
C ILE A 37 -4.48 1.11 3.43
N VAL A 38 -3.60 0.80 4.37
CA VAL A 38 -2.15 0.94 4.19
C VAL A 38 -1.56 -0.46 4.06
N ILE A 39 -0.99 -0.77 2.90
CA ILE A 39 -0.38 -2.05 2.58
C ILE A 39 1.13 -1.93 2.79
N ASP A 40 1.61 -2.58 3.84
CA ASP A 40 3.01 -2.52 4.26
C ASP A 40 3.47 -3.92 4.68
N SER A 41 4.27 -4.58 3.83
CA SER A 41 4.72 -5.95 4.10
C SER A 41 5.58 -6.04 5.36
N ASP A 42 6.40 -5.02 5.64
CA ASP A 42 7.29 -5.01 6.79
C ASP A 42 6.48 -4.90 8.09
N HIS A 43 5.47 -4.02 8.10
CA HIS A 43 4.55 -3.92 9.23
C HIS A 43 3.69 -5.19 9.41
N ILE A 44 3.23 -5.80 8.32
CA ILE A 44 2.51 -7.08 8.39
C ILE A 44 3.41 -8.19 8.95
N ALA A 45 4.68 -8.25 8.54
CA ALA A 45 5.64 -9.23 9.06
C ALA A 45 5.85 -9.04 10.57
N MET A 46 5.98 -7.79 11.04
CA MET A 46 6.06 -7.45 12.47
C MET A 46 4.80 -7.89 13.24
N GLN A 47 3.62 -7.85 12.63
CA GLN A 47 2.38 -8.34 13.25
C GLN A 47 2.31 -9.87 13.30
N ILE A 48 2.83 -10.57 12.29
CA ILE A 48 2.81 -12.04 12.22
C ILE A 48 3.83 -12.64 13.20
N ASN A 49 5.06 -12.13 13.20
CA ASN A 49 6.11 -12.59 14.10
C ASN A 49 6.89 -11.41 14.69
N PRO A 50 6.41 -10.83 15.81
CA PRO A 50 7.06 -9.68 16.43
C PRO A 50 8.50 -9.96 16.91
N GLN A 51 8.80 -11.22 17.26
CA GLN A 51 10.13 -11.60 17.76
C GLN A 51 11.16 -11.73 16.64
N ASN A 52 10.73 -12.17 15.46
CA ASN A 52 11.58 -12.26 14.28
C ASN A 52 10.77 -12.06 12.99
N PRO A 53 10.49 -10.80 12.61
CA PRO A 53 9.64 -10.46 11.46
C PRO A 53 10.12 -11.08 10.15
N ARG A 54 11.45 -11.19 9.98
CA ARG A 54 12.07 -11.73 8.75
C ARG A 54 11.67 -13.18 8.46
N LEU A 55 11.31 -13.96 9.47
CA LEU A 55 10.79 -15.31 9.28
C LEU A 55 9.38 -15.33 8.68
N ALA A 56 8.68 -14.19 8.71
CA ALA A 56 7.33 -14.02 8.18
C ALA A 56 7.29 -13.26 6.84
N ASP A 57 8.43 -12.90 6.23
CA ASP A 57 8.49 -12.10 4.99
C ASP A 57 7.63 -12.68 3.86
N ILE A 58 7.69 -14.00 3.66
CA ILE A 58 6.92 -14.69 2.60
C ILE A 58 5.41 -14.58 2.85
N ASP A 59 4.97 -14.83 4.09
CA ASP A 59 3.55 -14.79 4.43
C ASP A 59 3.01 -13.36 4.46
N ALA A 60 3.85 -12.41 4.89
CA ALA A 60 3.54 -10.98 4.83
C ALA A 60 3.40 -10.49 3.38
N GLY A 61 4.30 -10.90 2.49
CA GLY A 61 4.21 -10.60 1.06
C GLY A 61 2.93 -11.17 0.43
N ARG A 62 2.58 -12.43 0.72
CA ARG A 62 1.31 -13.04 0.27
C ARG A 62 0.09 -12.26 0.77
N LYS A 63 0.09 -11.86 2.04
CA LYS A 63 -0.99 -11.08 2.63
C LYS A 63 -1.10 -9.69 2.01
N ALA A 64 0.03 -9.02 1.75
CA ALA A 64 0.07 -7.74 1.06
C ALA A 64 -0.50 -7.81 -0.37
N ILE A 65 -0.15 -8.85 -1.15
CA ILE A 65 -0.75 -9.11 -2.46
C ILE A 65 -2.26 -9.36 -2.34
N GLY A 66 -2.69 -10.10 -1.31
CA GLY A 66 -4.10 -10.34 -1.02
C GLY A 66 -4.87 -9.05 -0.74
N LEU A 67 -4.32 -8.18 0.10
CA LEU A 67 -4.89 -6.86 0.41
C LEU A 67 -4.94 -5.96 -0.82
N PHE A 68 -3.89 -5.95 -1.64
CA PHE A 68 -3.85 -5.20 -2.90
C PHE A 68 -4.97 -5.66 -3.84
N ARG A 69 -5.10 -6.96 -4.09
CA ARG A 69 -6.16 -7.53 -4.93
C ARG A 69 -7.54 -7.23 -4.37
N PHE A 70 -7.71 -7.31 -3.05
CA PHE A 70 -8.95 -6.97 -2.38
C PHE A 70 -9.31 -5.49 -2.57
N ALA A 71 -8.38 -4.57 -2.32
CA ALA A 71 -8.61 -3.14 -2.45
C ALA A 71 -8.99 -2.75 -3.88
N ILE A 72 -8.29 -3.31 -4.88
CA ILE A 72 -8.63 -3.10 -6.30
C ILE A 72 -10.03 -3.62 -6.62
N LYS A 73 -10.37 -4.85 -6.20
CA LYS A 73 -11.68 -5.47 -6.46
C LYS A 73 -12.83 -4.71 -5.80
N GLN A 74 -12.60 -4.18 -4.60
CA GLN A 74 -13.62 -3.49 -3.80
C GLN A 74 -13.63 -1.97 -4.00
N HIS A 75 -12.80 -1.43 -4.91
CA HIS A 75 -12.71 0.01 -5.13
C HIS A 75 -12.37 0.79 -3.84
N ILE A 76 -11.48 0.24 -3.02
CA ILE A 76 -11.07 0.82 -1.75
C ILE A 76 -9.81 1.65 -1.96
N ASP A 77 -9.80 2.86 -1.42
CA ASP A 77 -8.61 3.72 -1.43
C ASP A 77 -7.48 3.09 -0.61
N PHE A 78 -6.30 2.98 -1.20
CA PHE A 78 -5.16 2.37 -0.53
C PHE A 78 -3.85 3.11 -0.80
N SER A 79 -2.89 2.88 0.09
CA SER A 79 -1.49 3.20 -0.14
C SER A 79 -0.60 1.99 0.04
N MET A 80 0.54 1.95 -0.65
CA MET A 80 1.47 0.83 -0.63
C MET A 80 2.92 1.29 -0.81
N GLU A 81 3.86 0.64 -0.13
CA GLU A 81 5.29 0.80 -0.40
C GLU A 81 5.81 -0.31 -1.32
N SER A 82 6.75 0.03 -2.21
CA SER A 82 7.41 -0.95 -3.09
C SER A 82 8.85 -0.52 -3.41
N THR A 83 9.74 -1.49 -3.63
CA THR A 83 11.11 -1.23 -4.11
C THR A 83 11.19 -1.16 -5.63
N LEU A 84 10.15 -1.59 -6.36
CA LEU A 84 10.16 -1.79 -7.82
C LEU A 84 11.35 -2.64 -8.30
N SER A 85 11.88 -3.54 -7.46
CA SER A 85 13.04 -4.37 -7.80
C SER A 85 12.73 -5.54 -8.72
N GLY A 86 11.49 -5.70 -9.17
CA GLY A 86 11.05 -6.77 -10.09
C GLY A 86 9.82 -6.39 -10.91
N ASN A 87 9.30 -7.33 -11.70
CA ASN A 87 8.11 -7.17 -12.54
C ASN A 87 6.79 -7.42 -11.78
N SER A 88 6.82 -7.16 -10.47
CA SER A 88 5.79 -7.51 -9.50
C SER A 88 5.46 -6.26 -8.68
N ILE A 89 4.28 -6.26 -8.05
CA ILE A 89 3.85 -5.15 -7.19
C ILE A 89 4.60 -5.11 -5.84
N ILE A 90 5.23 -6.24 -5.46
CA ILE A 90 6.14 -6.41 -4.31
C ILE A 90 7.51 -6.81 -4.81
#